data_AF-A0A2N3LDD0-F1
#
_entry.id   AF-A0A2N3LDD0-F1
#
_cell.length_a   1.000
_cell.length_b   1.000
_cell.length_c   1.000
_cell.angle_alpha   90.00
_cell.angle_beta   90.00
_cell.angle_gamma   90.00
#
_symmetry.space_group_name_H-M   'P 1'
#
loop_
_entity.id
_entity.type
_entity.pdbx_description
1 polymer ?
#
loop_
_entity_poly.entity_id
_entity_poly.type
_entity_poly.pdbx_seq_one_letter_code
_entity_poly.pdbx_strand_id
1 'polypeptide(L)'
;MNIEDASTTQKGIVKLNSAINSTDESTAATPKAVKATYDLANSKYTKPSTGISKYDLDSNVQASLNKADNSTVVGVSSINGNILINGVESTVYTHPSTHPATMIVEDATHRFVTDNDKNNWNTLLNSPTWNILALQNNVQIYATSTDLSYCKIGKIVYVRGILKNITSLPINIATLPVGYRPYISNVFICPSSIESNIPTFTRVSVSNTGVISIDGKSGSAPTTSTYFAIFFSFIAEN
;
A
#
# COMPACT_ATOMS: atom_id res chain seq x y z
N MET A 1 -58.79 -89.04 38.06
CA MET A 1 -58.34 -87.66 37.79
C MET A 1 -57.15 -87.78 36.86
N ASN A 2 -57.23 -87.29 35.62
CA ASN A 2 -56.06 -87.26 34.74
C ASN A 2 -55.08 -86.21 35.30
N ILE A 3 -53.82 -86.60 35.39
CA ILE A 3 -52.73 -85.73 35.80
C ILE A 3 -52.03 -85.33 34.51
N GLU A 4 -52.10 -84.05 34.17
CA GLU A 4 -51.43 -83.47 33.00
C GLU A 4 -50.06 -82.89 33.42
N ASP A 5 -49.10 -82.91 32.50
CA ASP A 5 -47.79 -82.30 32.73
C ASP A 5 -47.89 -80.78 32.84
N ALA A 6 -46.96 -80.19 33.59
CA ALA A 6 -46.91 -78.73 33.73
C ALA A 6 -46.49 -78.05 32.41
N SER A 7 -47.08 -76.89 32.11
CA SER A 7 -46.65 -76.00 31.02
C SER A 7 -46.61 -74.54 31.47
N THR A 8 -46.13 -73.63 30.62
CA THR A 8 -46.09 -72.19 30.92
C THR A 8 -47.49 -71.56 31.05
N THR A 9 -48.53 -72.24 30.57
CA THR A 9 -49.93 -71.76 30.61
C THR A 9 -50.89 -72.69 31.37
N GLN A 10 -50.45 -73.89 31.77
CA GLN A 10 -51.27 -74.89 32.47
C GLN A 10 -50.53 -75.46 33.69
N LYS A 11 -51.20 -75.50 34.84
CA LYS A 11 -50.65 -76.14 36.05
C LYS A 11 -50.66 -77.66 35.87
N GLY A 12 -49.56 -78.32 36.25
CA GLY A 12 -49.40 -79.78 36.18
C GLY A 12 -48.26 -80.27 37.07
N ILE A 13 -47.90 -81.55 36.96
CA ILE A 13 -46.76 -82.14 37.68
C ILE A 13 -45.52 -82.10 36.79
N VAL A 14 -44.34 -81.89 37.36
CA VAL A 14 -43.07 -81.87 36.62
C VAL A 14 -41.95 -82.47 37.47
N LYS A 15 -41.00 -83.15 36.82
CA LYS A 15 -39.80 -83.69 37.49
C LYS A 15 -38.79 -82.56 37.69
N LEU A 16 -38.27 -82.43 38.90
CA LEU A 16 -37.30 -81.39 39.26
C LEU A 16 -35.86 -81.87 39.05
N ASN A 17 -35.02 -80.99 38.51
CA ASN A 17 -33.59 -81.22 38.33
C ASN A 17 -32.77 -80.05 38.91
N SER A 18 -31.68 -80.38 39.61
CA SER A 18 -30.78 -79.39 40.23
C SER A 18 -29.43 -79.25 39.53
N ALA A 19 -29.23 -79.92 38.39
CA ALA A 19 -28.03 -79.76 37.58
C ALA A 19 -28.03 -78.41 36.84
N ILE A 20 -26.87 -77.76 36.74
CA ILE A 20 -26.70 -76.45 36.06
C ILE A 20 -26.23 -76.56 34.60
N ASN A 21 -26.01 -77.79 34.14
CA ASN A 21 -25.56 -78.13 32.78
C ASN A 21 -26.51 -79.14 32.09
N SER A 22 -27.73 -79.29 32.60
CA SER A 22 -28.75 -80.17 32.00
C SER A 22 -29.28 -79.57 30.70
N THR A 23 -29.35 -80.37 29.65
CA THR A 23 -30.00 -80.02 28.36
C THR A 23 -31.42 -80.59 28.26
N ASP A 24 -31.94 -81.19 29.33
CA ASP A 24 -33.25 -81.82 29.37
C ASP A 24 -34.37 -80.77 29.53
N GLU A 25 -35.17 -80.60 28.48
CA GLU A 25 -36.33 -79.69 28.44
C GLU A 25 -37.58 -80.28 29.11
N SER A 26 -37.59 -81.58 29.47
CA SER A 26 -38.73 -82.25 30.13
C SER A 26 -38.73 -82.12 31.67
N THR A 27 -37.72 -81.44 32.22
CA THR A 27 -37.56 -81.25 33.68
C THR A 27 -37.55 -79.77 34.04
N ALA A 28 -38.08 -79.42 35.21
CA ALA A 28 -38.03 -78.06 35.72
C ALA A 28 -36.79 -77.83 36.59
N ALA A 29 -36.15 -76.68 36.41
CA ALA A 29 -35.00 -76.26 37.22
C ALA A 29 -35.43 -75.95 38.66
N THR A 30 -34.62 -76.37 39.64
CA THR A 30 -34.83 -75.99 41.04
C THR A 30 -34.25 -74.61 41.36
N PRO A 31 -34.73 -73.91 42.41
CA PRO A 31 -34.10 -72.69 42.90
C PRO A 31 -32.61 -72.86 43.23
N LYS A 32 -32.21 -74.07 43.65
CA LYS A 32 -30.81 -74.44 43.90
C LYS A 32 -29.97 -74.37 42.62
N ALA A 33 -30.47 -74.90 41.50
CA ALA A 33 -29.78 -74.80 40.22
C ALA A 33 -29.63 -73.34 39.78
N VAL A 34 -30.71 -72.55 39.85
CA VAL A 34 -30.69 -71.13 39.45
C VAL A 34 -29.68 -70.33 40.29
N LYS A 35 -29.65 -70.55 41.61
CA LYS A 35 -28.69 -69.87 42.49
C LYS A 35 -27.25 -70.27 42.18
N ALA A 36 -26.98 -71.56 41.97
CA ALA A 36 -25.65 -72.05 41.63
C ALA A 36 -25.15 -71.48 40.29
N THR A 37 -26.03 -71.34 39.29
CA THR A 37 -25.69 -70.69 38.01
C THR A 37 -25.38 -69.21 38.20
N TYR A 38 -26.18 -68.49 38.99
CA TYR A 38 -25.93 -67.06 39.28
C TYR A 38 -24.60 -66.85 39.99
N ASP A 39 -24.32 -67.64 41.03
CA ASP A 39 -23.08 -67.56 41.78
C ASP A 39 -21.85 -67.86 40.90
N LEU A 40 -21.96 -68.85 40.00
CA LEU A 40 -20.92 -69.15 39.02
C LEU A 40 -20.71 -67.99 38.04
N ALA A 41 -21.78 -67.41 37.49
CA ALA A 41 -21.68 -66.27 36.57
C ALA A 41 -21.02 -65.06 37.24
N ASN A 42 -21.44 -64.74 38.46
CA ASN A 42 -20.87 -63.64 39.24
C ASN A 42 -19.40 -63.90 39.63
N SER A 43 -19.03 -65.15 39.89
CA SER A 43 -17.63 -65.56 40.13
C SER A 43 -16.75 -65.39 38.89
N LYS A 44 -17.29 -65.54 37.68
CA LYS A 44 -16.55 -65.40 36.42
C LYS A 44 -16.40 -63.95 35.98
N TYR A 45 -17.25 -63.06 36.45
CA TYR A 45 -17.15 -61.63 36.18
C TYR A 45 -16.02 -61.01 37.01
N THR A 46 -14.87 -60.77 36.38
CA THR A 46 -13.80 -59.95 36.94
C THR A 46 -13.83 -58.57 36.30
N LYS A 47 -14.14 -57.52 37.07
CA LYS A 47 -14.02 -56.15 36.58
C LYS A 47 -12.54 -55.90 36.23
N PRO A 48 -12.20 -55.52 34.98
CA PRO A 48 -10.81 -55.25 34.62
C PRO A 48 -10.24 -54.11 35.48
N SER A 49 -9.06 -54.31 36.07
CA SER A 49 -8.38 -53.30 36.90
C SER A 49 -7.76 -52.17 36.07
N THR A 50 -7.41 -52.44 34.81
CA THR A 50 -6.77 -51.50 33.88
C THR A 50 -7.69 -51.03 32.75
N GLY A 51 -9.01 -51.24 32.89
CA GLY A 51 -9.99 -50.92 31.85
C GLY A 51 -10.19 -52.03 30.80
N ILE A 52 -11.15 -51.80 29.91
CA ILE A 52 -11.48 -52.72 28.79
C ILE A 52 -10.56 -52.37 27.61
N SER A 53 -10.01 -53.39 26.95
CA SER A 53 -9.19 -53.20 25.74
C SER A 53 -9.99 -52.49 24.65
N LYS A 54 -9.35 -51.59 23.89
CA LYS A 54 -9.99 -50.90 22.76
C LYS A 54 -10.68 -51.87 21.80
N TYR A 55 -10.09 -53.04 21.56
CA TYR A 55 -10.62 -54.06 20.64
C TYR A 55 -11.94 -54.68 21.10
N ASP A 56 -12.23 -54.68 22.41
CA ASP A 56 -13.44 -55.26 22.98
C ASP A 56 -14.60 -54.25 23.08
N LEU A 57 -14.38 -52.98 22.70
CA LEU A 57 -15.38 -51.91 22.72
C LEU A 57 -16.23 -51.91 21.45
N ASP A 58 -17.39 -51.24 21.48
CA ASP A 58 -18.22 -51.03 20.29
C ASP A 58 -17.45 -50.32 19.17
N SER A 59 -17.74 -50.69 17.91
CA SER A 59 -17.09 -50.16 16.72
C SER A 59 -17.07 -48.62 16.63
N ASN A 60 -18.13 -47.94 17.09
CA ASN A 60 -18.20 -46.49 17.07
C ASN A 60 -17.29 -45.84 18.13
N VAL A 61 -17.14 -46.52 19.28
CA VAL A 61 -16.21 -46.11 20.35
C VAL A 61 -14.78 -46.32 19.89
N GLN A 62 -14.48 -47.46 19.25
CA GLN A 62 -13.18 -47.73 18.64
C GLN A 62 -12.80 -46.65 17.62
N ALA A 63 -13.73 -46.29 16.73
CA ALA A 63 -13.53 -45.26 15.73
C ALA A 63 -13.25 -43.88 16.35
N SER A 64 -13.98 -43.50 17.39
CA SER A 64 -13.77 -42.23 18.10
C SER A 64 -12.42 -42.18 18.81
N LEU A 65 -12.01 -43.26 19.47
CA LEU A 65 -10.70 -43.36 20.10
C LEU A 65 -9.57 -43.34 19.06
N ASN A 66 -9.72 -44.00 17.91
CA ASN A 66 -8.75 -43.92 16.80
C ASN A 66 -8.57 -42.49 16.27
N LYS A 67 -9.65 -41.69 16.24
CA LYS A 67 -9.55 -40.28 15.87
C LYS A 67 -8.76 -39.48 16.91
N ALA A 68 -8.96 -39.77 18.19
CA ALA A 68 -8.23 -39.11 19.28
C ALA A 68 -6.74 -39.48 19.28
N ASP A 69 -6.41 -40.77 19.15
CA ASP A 69 -5.02 -41.27 19.10
C ASP A 69 -4.22 -40.64 17.94
N ASN A 70 -4.89 -40.39 16.82
CA ASN A 70 -4.30 -39.80 15.61
C ASN A 70 -4.47 -38.27 15.54
N SER A 71 -5.01 -37.64 16.58
CA SER A 71 -5.24 -36.20 16.58
C SER A 71 -3.92 -35.45 16.72
N THR A 72 -3.74 -34.39 15.94
CA THR A 72 -2.63 -33.46 16.12
C THR A 72 -2.98 -32.48 17.24
N VAL A 73 -2.08 -32.31 18.21
CA VAL A 73 -2.25 -31.32 19.28
C VAL A 73 -1.51 -30.04 18.88
N VAL A 74 -2.24 -28.93 18.89
CA VAL A 74 -1.71 -27.60 18.56
C VAL A 74 -1.67 -26.77 19.84
N GLY A 75 -0.51 -26.18 20.14
CA GLY A 75 -0.30 -25.28 21.27
C GLY A 75 0.34 -23.96 20.84
N VAL A 76 0.36 -22.98 21.74
CA VAL A 76 1.09 -21.71 21.54
C VAL A 76 2.52 -21.85 22.07
N SER A 77 3.53 -21.39 21.32
CA SER A 77 4.89 -21.27 21.85
C SER A 77 4.97 -20.09 22.81
N SER A 78 5.56 -20.31 23.99
CA SER A 78 5.87 -19.25 24.96
C SER A 78 7.19 -18.53 24.68
N ILE A 79 7.94 -18.96 23.67
CA ILE A 79 9.32 -18.51 23.44
C ILE A 79 9.41 -17.53 22.26
N ASN A 80 8.71 -17.79 21.16
CA ASN A 80 8.98 -17.10 19.90
C ASN A 80 7.75 -16.84 18.99
N GLY A 81 6.54 -16.81 19.55
CA GLY A 81 5.31 -16.49 18.79
C GLY A 81 4.91 -17.54 17.74
N ASN A 82 5.64 -18.65 17.66
CA ASN A 82 5.32 -19.80 16.82
C ASN A 82 4.22 -20.68 17.44
N ILE A 83 3.85 -21.73 16.70
CA ILE A 83 2.94 -22.77 17.16
C ILE A 83 3.74 -24.01 17.57
N LEU A 84 3.26 -24.72 18.58
CA LEU A 84 3.73 -26.06 18.93
C LEU A 84 2.85 -27.09 18.23
N ILE A 85 3.45 -27.98 17.44
CA ILE A 85 2.78 -29.14 16.86
C ILE A 85 3.30 -30.37 17.60
N ASN A 86 2.43 -31.06 18.33
CA ASN A 86 2.79 -32.20 19.19
C ASN A 86 3.94 -31.88 20.16
N GLY A 87 3.94 -30.66 20.71
CA GLY A 87 4.97 -30.18 21.65
C GLY A 87 6.28 -29.71 21.01
N VAL A 88 6.43 -29.81 19.68
CA VAL A 88 7.62 -29.35 18.94
C VAL A 88 7.35 -27.98 18.32
N GLU A 89 8.29 -27.04 18.42
CA GLU A 89 8.17 -25.75 17.74
C GLU A 89 8.11 -25.93 16.23
N SER A 90 7.06 -25.37 15.63
CA SER A 90 6.86 -25.30 14.19
C SER A 90 6.76 -23.84 13.77
N THR A 91 7.63 -23.43 12.87
CA THR A 91 7.67 -22.03 12.42
C THR A 91 6.46 -21.73 11.54
N VAL A 92 5.61 -20.81 12.00
CA VAL A 92 4.44 -20.34 11.24
C VAL A 92 4.83 -19.16 10.35
N TYR A 93 5.75 -18.33 10.84
CA TYR A 93 6.20 -17.14 10.16
C TYR A 93 7.64 -16.81 10.54
N THR A 94 8.52 -16.67 9.55
CA THR A 94 9.84 -16.05 9.70
C THR A 94 9.77 -14.63 9.13
N HIS A 95 10.01 -13.62 9.97
CA HIS A 95 10.17 -12.27 9.45
C HIS A 95 11.52 -12.18 8.70
N PRO A 96 11.57 -11.51 7.55
CA PRO A 96 12.82 -11.35 6.80
C PRO A 96 13.77 -10.39 7.55
N SER A 97 15.08 -10.62 7.44
CA SER A 97 16.10 -9.73 8.03
C SER A 97 16.16 -8.36 7.35
N THR A 98 15.64 -8.26 6.13
CA THR A 98 15.51 -7.02 5.37
C THR A 98 14.16 -6.99 4.64
N HIS A 99 13.52 -5.82 4.64
CA HIS A 99 12.32 -5.58 3.85
C HIS A 99 12.71 -4.83 2.57
N PRO A 100 12.72 -5.47 1.39
CA PRO A 100 12.84 -4.73 0.14
C PRO A 100 11.60 -3.85 -0.02
N ALA A 101 11.77 -2.67 -0.61
CA ALA A 101 10.68 -1.70 -0.80
C ALA A 101 9.47 -2.33 -1.53
N THR A 102 9.71 -3.34 -2.37
CA THR A 102 8.68 -4.09 -3.10
C THR A 102 7.75 -4.92 -2.20
N MET A 103 8.06 -5.12 -0.92
CA MET A 103 7.13 -5.73 0.04
C MET A 103 6.00 -4.77 0.46
N ILE A 104 6.20 -3.47 0.28
CA ILE A 104 5.19 -2.46 0.60
C ILE A 104 4.37 -2.22 -0.66
N VAL A 105 3.10 -2.58 -0.62
CA VAL A 105 2.15 -2.22 -1.68
C VAL A 105 1.92 -0.72 -1.59
N GLU A 106 2.27 0.02 -2.65
CA GLU A 106 2.02 1.45 -2.70
C GLU A 106 0.51 1.74 -2.66
N ASP A 107 0.10 2.67 -1.81
CA ASP A 107 -1.29 3.09 -1.65
C ASP A 107 -1.41 4.60 -1.87
N ALA A 108 -2.35 5.01 -2.72
CA ALA A 108 -2.64 6.41 -2.99
C ALA A 108 -3.07 7.20 -1.72
N THR A 109 -3.63 6.53 -0.71
CA THR A 109 -4.15 7.18 0.52
C THR A 109 -3.12 7.32 1.64
N HIS A 110 -2.00 6.60 1.59
CA HIS A 110 -0.94 6.62 2.60
C HIS A 110 0.39 7.21 2.09
N ARG A 111 0.38 7.82 0.91
CA ARG A 111 1.55 8.52 0.35
C ARG A 111 1.63 9.92 0.94
N PHE A 112 2.80 10.28 1.48
CA PHE A 112 3.10 11.61 2.00
C PHE A 112 3.04 12.73 0.94
N VAL A 113 2.99 12.37 -0.35
CA VAL A 113 3.01 13.29 -1.50
C VAL A 113 2.20 12.66 -2.64
N THR A 114 1.36 13.45 -3.31
CA THR A 114 0.58 12.97 -4.46
C THR A 114 1.43 12.92 -5.74
N ASP A 115 1.02 12.13 -6.74
CA ASP A 115 1.71 12.14 -8.05
C ASP A 115 1.59 13.50 -8.74
N ASN A 116 0.51 14.24 -8.46
CA ASN A 116 0.34 15.61 -8.93
C ASN A 116 1.40 16.54 -8.35
N ASP A 117 1.67 16.46 -7.05
CA ASP A 117 2.71 17.26 -6.39
C ASP A 117 4.10 16.92 -6.93
N LYS A 118 4.39 15.63 -7.14
CA LYS A 118 5.65 15.18 -7.76
C LYS A 118 5.82 15.73 -9.18
N ASN A 119 4.77 15.68 -9.99
CA ASN A 119 4.80 16.22 -11.35
C ASN A 119 5.03 17.73 -11.34
N ASN A 120 4.37 18.46 -10.44
CA ASN A 120 4.57 19.90 -10.28
C ASN A 120 6.02 20.24 -9.92
N TRP A 121 6.63 19.52 -8.97
CA TRP A 121 8.04 19.75 -8.62
C TRP A 121 9.00 19.42 -9.78
N ASN A 122 8.77 18.31 -10.48
CA ASN A 122 9.61 17.91 -11.61
C ASN A 122 9.51 18.90 -12.77
N THR A 123 8.34 19.49 -13.02
CA THR A 123 8.18 20.53 -14.05
C THR A 123 8.85 21.85 -13.68
N LEU A 124 8.89 22.23 -12.40
CA LEU A 124 9.62 23.42 -11.93
C LEU A 124 11.15 23.24 -12.01
N LEU A 125 11.64 22.00 -11.91
CA LEU A 125 13.06 21.68 -11.98
C LEU A 125 13.60 21.66 -13.42
N ASN A 126 12.75 21.33 -14.40
CA ASN A 126 13.14 21.15 -15.80
C ASN A 126 12.94 22.44 -16.59
N SER A 127 13.94 23.33 -16.55
CA SER A 127 14.20 24.49 -17.42
C SER A 127 12.97 25.17 -18.08
N PRO A 128 12.62 26.42 -17.69
CA PRO A 128 11.46 27.11 -18.25
C PRO A 128 11.56 27.21 -19.77
N THR A 129 10.45 26.92 -20.46
CA THR A 129 10.37 27.11 -21.92
C THR A 129 10.41 28.61 -22.22
N TRP A 130 11.47 29.03 -22.91
CA TRP A 130 11.64 30.42 -23.34
C TRP A 130 10.95 30.64 -24.68
N ASN A 131 10.05 31.62 -24.72
CA ASN A 131 9.35 32.04 -25.93
C ASN A 131 9.99 33.31 -26.47
N ILE A 132 10.11 33.44 -27.79
CA ILE A 132 10.69 34.62 -28.45
C ILE A 132 9.64 35.74 -28.56
N LEU A 133 10.03 36.98 -28.26
CA LEU A 133 9.25 38.18 -28.50
C LEU A 133 9.54 38.74 -29.90
N ALA A 134 8.48 39.13 -30.60
CA ALA A 134 8.61 39.86 -31.85
C ALA A 134 9.15 41.28 -31.58
N LEU A 135 10.28 41.61 -32.21
CA LEU A 135 10.88 42.93 -32.12
C LEU A 135 10.07 43.96 -32.94
N GLN A 136 10.07 45.19 -32.47
CA GLN A 136 9.40 46.33 -33.10
C GLN A 136 10.41 47.41 -33.49
N ASN A 137 9.98 48.37 -34.31
CA ASN A 137 10.74 49.59 -34.63
C ASN A 137 12.18 49.36 -35.14
N ASN A 138 12.39 48.33 -35.95
CA ASN A 138 13.69 47.96 -36.55
C ASN A 138 14.81 47.66 -35.53
N VAL A 139 14.46 47.38 -34.28
CA VAL A 139 15.41 46.88 -33.27
C VAL A 139 15.89 45.49 -33.68
N GLN A 140 17.15 45.18 -33.40
CA GLN A 140 17.78 43.92 -33.80
C GLN A 140 18.42 43.21 -32.62
N ILE A 141 18.59 41.89 -32.71
CA ILE A 141 19.36 41.11 -31.73
C ILE A 141 20.86 41.43 -31.88
N TYR A 142 21.56 41.58 -30.75
CA TYR A 142 23.00 41.77 -30.72
C TYR A 142 23.72 40.41 -30.75
N ALA A 143 24.17 40.01 -31.94
CA ALA A 143 24.84 38.73 -32.26
C ALA A 143 23.95 37.48 -32.03
N THR A 144 24.49 36.27 -32.20
CA THR A 144 23.82 34.98 -31.93
C THR A 144 23.51 34.73 -30.45
N SER A 145 23.55 35.77 -29.61
CA SER A 145 23.86 35.65 -28.19
C SER A 145 22.65 35.43 -27.29
N THR A 146 21.43 35.77 -27.71
CA THR A 146 20.13 35.32 -27.16
C THR A 146 19.03 36.20 -27.74
N ASP A 147 18.00 35.60 -28.34
CA ASP A 147 16.81 36.33 -28.76
C ASP A 147 16.12 37.00 -27.57
N LEU A 148 15.44 38.12 -27.81
CA LEU A 148 14.56 38.70 -26.80
C LEU A 148 13.46 37.69 -26.49
N SER A 149 13.51 37.14 -25.29
CA SER A 149 12.71 35.98 -24.89
C SER A 149 12.09 36.19 -23.52
N TYR A 150 11.02 35.45 -23.26
CA TYR A 150 10.32 35.48 -21.99
C TYR A 150 9.87 34.08 -21.57
N CYS A 151 9.75 33.88 -20.27
CA CYS A 151 9.12 32.71 -19.68
C CYS A 151 8.40 33.10 -18.39
N LYS A 152 7.49 32.24 -17.91
CA LYS A 152 6.78 32.41 -16.65
C LYS A 152 7.03 31.20 -15.77
N ILE A 153 7.50 31.43 -14.55
CA ILE A 153 7.71 30.39 -13.53
C ILE A 153 6.84 30.77 -12.33
N GLY A 154 5.81 29.96 -12.06
CA GLY A 154 4.78 30.33 -11.10
C GLY A 154 4.11 31.67 -11.48
N LYS A 155 4.24 32.68 -10.61
CA LYS A 155 3.70 34.04 -10.84
C LYS A 155 4.71 35.04 -11.38
N ILE A 156 5.97 34.65 -11.57
CA ILE A 156 7.04 35.57 -11.99
C ILE A 156 7.31 35.38 -13.49
N VAL A 157 7.31 36.49 -14.23
CA VAL A 157 7.73 36.55 -15.63
C VAL A 157 9.18 37.00 -15.66
N TYR A 158 9.99 36.28 -16.41
CA TYR A 158 11.37 36.65 -16.71
C TYR A 158 11.45 37.08 -18.16
N VAL A 159 12.13 38.19 -18.43
CA VAL A 159 12.44 38.67 -19.78
C VAL A 159 13.95 38.78 -19.91
N ARG A 160 14.51 38.25 -20.99
CA ARG A 160 15.95 38.30 -21.28
C ARG A 160 16.22 38.55 -22.77
N GLY A 161 17.35 39.16 -23.10
CA GLY A 161 17.84 39.26 -24.47
C GLY A 161 18.87 40.36 -24.60
N ILE A 162 19.56 40.44 -25.74
CA ILE A 162 20.51 41.54 -26.00
C ILE A 162 20.16 42.16 -27.35
N LEU A 163 20.01 43.48 -27.36
CA LEU A 163 19.49 44.25 -28.50
C LEU A 163 20.51 45.26 -28.99
N LYS A 164 20.39 45.68 -30.26
CA LYS A 164 21.15 46.73 -30.93
C LYS A 164 20.29 47.47 -31.95
N ASN A 165 20.92 48.36 -32.71
CA ASN A 165 20.26 49.16 -33.73
C ASN A 165 19.22 50.14 -33.15
N ILE A 166 19.55 50.76 -32.02
CA ILE A 166 18.72 51.76 -31.36
C ILE A 166 19.45 53.09 -31.41
N THR A 167 18.93 54.05 -32.16
CA THR A 167 19.57 55.35 -32.41
C THR A 167 18.82 56.53 -31.80
N SER A 168 17.58 56.31 -31.33
CA SER A 168 16.75 57.32 -30.68
C SER A 168 16.01 56.70 -29.48
N LEU A 169 15.91 57.48 -28.39
CA LEU A 169 15.17 57.11 -27.19
C LEU A 169 14.16 58.22 -26.86
N PRO A 170 12.97 57.89 -26.30
CA PRO A 170 12.49 56.56 -25.97
C PRO A 170 12.07 55.74 -27.21
N ILE A 171 12.07 54.41 -27.10
CA ILE A 171 11.63 53.50 -28.17
C ILE A 171 10.90 52.28 -27.59
N ASN A 172 9.81 51.86 -28.24
CA ASN A 172 9.14 50.60 -27.91
C ASN A 172 9.85 49.45 -28.63
N ILE A 173 10.22 48.39 -27.91
CA ILE A 173 11.05 47.31 -28.45
C ILE A 173 10.27 46.02 -28.70
N ALA A 174 9.23 45.75 -27.89
CA ALA A 174 8.39 44.55 -28.00
C ALA A 174 7.11 44.72 -27.17
N THR A 175 6.19 43.76 -27.27
CA THR A 175 4.98 43.71 -26.44
C THR A 175 4.74 42.29 -25.94
N LEU A 176 4.59 42.14 -24.62
CA LEU A 176 4.27 40.87 -23.97
C LEU A 176 2.81 40.45 -24.22
N PRO A 177 2.57 39.15 -24.47
CA PRO A 177 1.20 38.64 -24.59
C PRO A 177 0.46 38.66 -23.25
N VAL A 178 -0.87 38.64 -23.31
CA VAL A 178 -1.76 38.50 -22.14
C VAL A 178 -1.37 37.24 -21.35
N GLY A 179 -1.39 37.32 -20.03
CA GLY A 179 -0.93 36.28 -19.10
C GLY A 179 0.54 36.42 -18.68
N TYR A 180 1.32 37.25 -19.39
CA TYR A 180 2.74 37.54 -19.13
C TYR A 180 3.01 39.02 -18.86
N ARG A 181 1.97 39.85 -18.74
CA ARG A 181 2.08 41.29 -18.49
C ARG A 181 2.15 41.56 -17.00
N PRO A 182 2.72 42.68 -16.55
CA PRO A 182 2.67 43.06 -15.15
C PRO A 182 1.30 43.65 -14.78
N TYR A 183 0.90 43.51 -13.51
CA TYR A 183 -0.33 44.15 -13.00
C TYR A 183 -0.27 45.69 -13.04
N ILE A 184 0.92 46.25 -12.83
CA ILE A 184 1.21 47.69 -12.91
C ILE A 184 2.47 47.91 -13.74
N SER A 185 2.65 49.12 -14.29
CA SER A 185 3.87 49.44 -15.03
C SER A 185 5.10 49.35 -14.12
N ASN A 186 6.17 48.71 -14.60
CA ASN A 186 7.44 48.57 -13.88
C ASN A 186 8.57 49.24 -14.64
N VAL A 187 9.60 49.65 -13.90
CA VAL A 187 10.82 50.27 -14.43
C VAL A 187 12.03 49.50 -13.89
N PHE A 188 12.97 49.22 -14.76
CA PHE A 188 14.19 48.47 -14.48
C PHE A 188 15.41 49.23 -14.99
N ILE A 189 16.54 48.94 -14.36
CA ILE A 189 17.84 49.36 -14.83
C ILE A 189 18.54 48.13 -15.38
N CYS A 190 18.96 48.19 -16.64
CA CYS A 190 19.69 47.10 -17.28
C CYS A 190 21.03 47.61 -17.81
N PRO A 191 22.07 46.76 -17.90
CA PRO A 191 23.35 47.19 -18.42
C PRO A 191 23.29 47.47 -19.93
N SER A 192 24.08 48.44 -20.38
CA SER A 192 24.33 48.73 -21.79
C SER A 192 25.84 48.75 -22.07
N SER A 193 26.22 49.14 -23.28
CA SER A 193 27.62 49.12 -23.74
C SER A 193 28.62 49.77 -22.80
N ILE A 194 29.84 49.23 -22.72
CA ILE A 194 30.94 49.90 -22.04
C ILE A 194 31.42 51.04 -22.92
N GLU A 195 31.55 52.23 -22.34
CA GLU A 195 32.08 53.42 -23.02
C GLU A 195 33.34 53.87 -22.30
N SER A 196 34.48 53.90 -23.00
CA SER A 196 35.76 54.35 -22.43
C SER A 196 36.10 53.65 -21.09
N ASN A 197 35.88 52.34 -21.01
CA ASN A 197 36.03 51.52 -19.80
C ASN A 197 35.08 51.84 -18.63
N ILE A 198 34.00 52.59 -18.87
CA ILE A 198 32.95 52.87 -17.90
C ILE A 198 31.69 52.07 -18.27
N PRO A 199 31.12 51.26 -17.36
CA PRO A 199 29.87 50.57 -17.61
C PRO A 199 28.73 51.60 -17.71
N THR A 200 27.92 51.49 -18.75
CA THR A 200 26.71 52.30 -18.90
C THR A 200 25.47 51.48 -18.61
N PHE A 201 24.37 52.17 -18.29
CA PHE A 201 23.10 51.55 -17.97
C PHE A 201 21.98 52.19 -18.79
N THR A 202 20.90 51.44 -18.95
CA THR A 202 19.70 51.86 -19.63
C THR A 202 18.49 51.72 -18.72
N ARG A 203 17.54 52.64 -18.86
CA ARG A 203 16.24 52.58 -18.22
C ARG A 203 15.29 51.84 -19.15
N VAL A 204 14.76 50.72 -18.68
CA VAL A 204 13.78 49.90 -19.41
C VAL A 204 12.48 49.93 -18.63
N SER A 205 11.36 50.14 -19.31
CA SER A 205 10.04 50.06 -18.70
C SER A 205 9.19 48.99 -19.37
N VAL A 206 8.24 48.45 -18.60
CA VAL A 206 7.18 47.59 -19.11
C VAL A 206 5.85 48.14 -18.61
N SER A 207 4.94 48.46 -19.52
CA SER A 207 3.60 48.93 -19.16
C SER A 207 2.71 47.80 -18.66
N ASN A 208 1.61 48.14 -17.98
CA ASN A 208 0.54 47.18 -17.66
C ASN A 208 -0.12 46.56 -18.92
N THR A 209 0.03 47.18 -20.10
CA THR A 209 -0.39 46.60 -21.39
C THR A 209 0.66 45.69 -22.02
N GLY A 210 1.81 45.49 -21.36
CA GLY A 210 2.89 44.61 -21.77
C GLY A 210 3.89 45.24 -22.74
N VAL A 211 3.77 46.53 -23.08
CA VAL A 211 4.72 47.22 -23.97
C VAL A 211 6.03 47.39 -23.23
N ILE A 212 7.12 46.88 -23.82
CA ILE A 212 8.47 47.05 -23.30
C ILE A 212 9.13 48.20 -24.07
N SER A 213 9.68 49.17 -23.34
CA SER A 213 10.30 50.36 -23.90
C SER A 213 11.67 50.59 -23.29
N ILE A 214 12.60 51.09 -24.10
CA ILE A 214 13.86 51.66 -23.62
C ILE A 214 13.69 53.18 -23.58
N ASP A 215 13.78 53.75 -22.38
CA ASP A 215 13.42 55.14 -22.15
C ASP A 215 14.63 56.07 -22.15
N GLY A 216 15.81 55.54 -21.80
CA GLY A 216 17.02 56.33 -21.66
C GLY A 216 18.26 55.46 -21.51
N LYS A 217 19.43 56.05 -21.77
CA LYS A 217 20.74 55.44 -21.62
C LYS A 217 21.70 56.44 -20.98
N SER A 218 22.52 56.00 -20.03
CA SER A 218 23.58 56.83 -19.46
C SER A 218 24.78 56.95 -20.41
N GLY A 219 25.54 58.04 -20.33
CA GLY A 219 26.71 58.26 -21.19
C GLY A 219 26.33 58.83 -22.56
N SER A 220 27.03 58.39 -23.60
CA SER A 220 26.84 58.90 -24.97
C SER A 220 25.51 58.44 -25.55
N ALA A 221 25.00 59.22 -26.51
CA ALA A 221 23.81 58.87 -27.28
C ALA A 221 23.99 57.50 -27.97
N PRO A 222 22.93 56.68 -28.05
CA PRO A 222 23.06 55.34 -28.58
C PRO A 222 23.27 55.34 -30.09
N THR A 223 24.04 54.38 -30.56
CA THR A 223 24.39 54.18 -31.98
C THR A 223 23.86 52.83 -32.46
N THR A 224 23.99 52.56 -33.75
CA THR A 224 23.58 51.26 -34.33
C THR A 224 24.32 50.06 -33.71
N SER A 225 25.52 50.29 -33.18
CA SER A 225 26.39 49.28 -32.55
C SER A 225 26.27 49.20 -31.04
N THR A 226 25.56 50.15 -30.41
CA THR A 226 25.32 50.13 -28.96
C THR A 226 24.43 48.93 -28.62
N TYR A 227 24.94 48.04 -27.77
CA TYR A 227 24.17 46.94 -27.21
C TYR A 227 23.43 47.35 -25.93
N PHE A 228 22.26 46.77 -25.77
CA PHE A 228 21.37 46.90 -24.62
C PHE A 228 21.02 45.51 -24.12
N ALA A 229 21.49 45.14 -22.93
CA ALA A 229 21.07 43.90 -22.31
C ALA A 229 19.71 44.13 -21.66
N ILE A 230 18.73 43.31 -22.01
CA ILE A 230 17.43 43.28 -21.37
C ILE A 230 17.45 42.08 -20.44
N PHE A 231 17.36 42.33 -19.13
CA PHE A 231 17.21 41.26 -18.15
C PHE A 231 16.47 41.82 -16.93
N PHE A 232 15.24 41.35 -16.74
CA PHE A 232 14.43 41.73 -15.59
C PHE A 232 13.35 40.69 -15.32
N SER A 233 12.72 40.82 -14.15
CA SER A 233 11.58 39.99 -13.77
C SER A 233 10.55 40.78 -13.00
N PHE A 234 9.29 40.35 -13.08
CA PHE A 234 8.17 40.97 -12.37
C PHE A 234 7.05 39.95 -12.13
N ILE A 235 6.11 40.32 -11.26
CA ILE A 235 4.92 39.50 -10.98
C ILE A 235 3.89 39.72 -12.10
N ALA A 236 3.46 38.63 -12.73
CA ALA A 236 2.44 38.64 -13.76
C ALA A 236 1.09 39.17 -13.24
N GLU A 237 0.26 39.67 -14.14
CA GLU A 237 -1.17 39.82 -13.92
C GLU A 237 -1.79 38.49 -13.48
N ASN A 238 -2.85 38.60 -12.65
CA ASN A 238 -3.57 37.43 -12.11
C ASN A 238 -4.23 36.62 -13.23
#